data_AF-A0A7Y1UM66-F1
#
_entry.id   AF-A0A7Y1UM66-F1
#
_cell.length_a   1.000
_cell.length_b   1.000
_cell.length_c   1.000
_cell.angle_alpha   90.00
_cell.angle_beta   90.00
_cell.angle_gamma   90.00
#
_symmetry.space_group_name_H-M   'P 1'
#
loop_
_entity.id
_entity.type
_entity.pdbx_description
1 polymer ?
#
loop_
_entity_poly.entity_id
_entity_poly.type
_entity_poly.pdbx_seq_one_letter_code
_entity_poly.pdbx_strand_id
1 'polypeptide(L)'
;AVDPNPQVFAVDEATGHVFGPYPAGTIVKWTQAPGAHPAEKKMGSNKGKAPAVDYHLRGQGDMLIYATDASGNASEPLVCLVPPLPK
;
A
#
# COMPACT_ATOMS: atom_id res chain seq x y z
N ALA A 1 -14.97 5.97 19.59
CA ALA A 1 -15.75 5.96 18.34
C ALA A 1 -14.80 5.53 17.22
N VAL A 2 -15.29 4.79 16.22
CA VAL A 2 -14.48 4.43 15.05
C VAL A 2 -14.44 5.63 14.11
N ASP A 3 -13.27 5.97 13.57
CA ASP A 3 -13.12 7.04 12.58
C ASP A 3 -13.75 6.63 11.25
N PRO A 4 -14.68 7.42 10.69
CA PRO A 4 -15.26 7.14 9.38
C PRO A 4 -14.26 7.30 8.21
N ASN A 5 -13.14 8.00 8.40
CA ASN A 5 -12.17 8.30 7.34
C ASN A 5 -10.71 8.04 7.79
N PRO A 6 -10.36 6.79 8.16
CA PRO A 6 -8.99 6.49 8.55
C PRO A 6 -8.03 6.67 7.36
N GLN A 7 -6.81 7.09 7.66
CA GLN A 7 -5.73 7.16 6.68
C GLN A 7 -4.97 5.84 6.66
N VAL A 8 -4.76 5.27 5.48
CA VAL A 8 -4.07 3.98 5.29
C VAL A 8 -2.66 4.21 4.79
N PHE A 9 -1.71 3.49 5.35
CA PHE A 9 -0.30 3.52 4.95
C PHE A 9 0.15 2.12 4.55
N ALA A 10 1.04 2.07 3.56
CA ALA A 10 1.74 0.86 3.17
C ALA A 10 3.23 1.02 3.47
N VAL A 11 3.88 0.00 4.01
CA VAL A 11 5.30 0.01 4.37
C VAL A 11 5.99 -1.14 3.68
N ASP A 12 7.12 -0.86 3.03
CA ASP A 12 8.05 -1.89 2.58
C ASP A 12 8.83 -2.44 3.78
N GLU A 13 8.53 -3.66 4.21
CA GLU A 13 9.14 -4.26 5.41
C GLU A 13 10.67 -4.33 5.33
N ALA A 14 11.23 -4.52 4.14
CA ALA A 14 12.67 -4.66 3.97
C ALA A 14 13.43 -3.34 4.08
N THR A 15 12.79 -2.21 3.73
CA THR A 15 13.46 -0.89 3.70
C THR A 15 12.91 0.11 4.71
N GLY A 16 11.74 -0.17 5.29
CA GLY A 16 10.99 0.77 6.12
C GLY A 16 10.36 1.94 5.35
N HIS A 17 10.40 1.92 4.01
CA HIS A 17 9.83 2.99 3.20
C HIS A 17 8.31 3.03 3.34
N VAL A 18 7.76 4.20 3.68
CA VAL A 18 6.33 4.41 3.90
C VAL A 18 5.70 5.09 2.69
N PHE A 19 4.60 4.52 2.22
CA PHE A 19 3.73 5.03 1.19
C PHE A 19 2.40 5.53 1.79
N GLY A 20 1.81 6.57 1.21
CA GLY A 20 0.57 7.20 1.67
C GLY A 20 0.78 8.58 2.34
N PRO A 21 -0.22 9.09 3.08
CA PRO A 21 -1.49 8.44 3.43
C PRO A 21 -2.42 8.25 2.23
N TYR A 22 -3.15 7.14 2.23
CA TYR A 22 -4.21 6.85 1.26
C TYR A 22 -5.59 6.90 1.92
N PRO A 23 -6.62 7.39 1.21
CA PRO A 23 -8.00 7.23 1.66
C PRO A 23 -8.39 5.76 1.78
N ALA A 24 -9.24 5.44 2.77
CA ALA A 24 -9.86 4.13 2.86
C ALA A 24 -10.57 3.75 1.54
N GLY A 25 -10.40 2.51 1.09
CA GLY A 25 -10.92 2.01 -0.19
C GLY A 25 -9.98 2.16 -1.38
N THR A 26 -8.80 2.78 -1.21
CA THR A 26 -7.76 2.83 -2.25
C THR A 26 -7.32 1.42 -2.64
N ILE A 27 -7.31 1.12 -3.94
CA ILE A 27 -6.86 -0.17 -4.46
C ILE A 27 -5.40 -0.07 -4.91
N VAL A 28 -4.54 -0.85 -4.26
CA VAL A 28 -3.11 -0.87 -4.53
C VAL A 28 -2.70 -2.19 -5.18
N LYS A 29 -1.89 -2.10 -6.23
CA LYS A 29 -1.08 -3.23 -6.70
C LYS A 29 0.30 -3.14 -6.08
N TRP A 30 0.71 -4.17 -5.34
CA TRP A 30 2.06 -4.31 -4.82
C TRP A 30 2.94 -5.16 -5.74
N THR A 31 4.23 -4.85 -5.82
CA THR A 31 5.24 -5.71 -6.44
C THR A 31 6.45 -5.76 -5.54
N GLN A 32 6.72 -6.93 -4.96
CA GLN A 32 7.98 -7.23 -4.30
C GLN A 32 9.06 -7.41 -5.36
N ALA A 33 10.08 -6.57 -5.30
CA ALA A 33 11.21 -6.51 -6.22
C ALA A 33 12.50 -6.33 -5.41
N PRO A 34 13.07 -7.43 -4.88
CA PRO A 34 14.28 -7.38 -4.07
C PRO A 34 15.43 -6.64 -4.77
N GLY A 35 16.07 -5.71 -4.06
CA GLY A 35 17.15 -4.87 -4.59
C GLY A 35 16.71 -3.68 -5.46
N ALA A 36 15.42 -3.53 -5.78
CA ALA A 36 14.92 -2.35 -6.48
C ALA A 36 14.71 -1.16 -5.50
N HIS A 37 14.77 0.07 -6.01
CA HIS A 37 14.37 1.23 -5.21
C HIS A 37 12.84 1.27 -5.06
N PRO A 38 12.33 1.57 -3.85
CA PRO A 38 10.91 1.80 -3.63
C PRO A 38 10.36 2.85 -4.60
N ALA A 39 9.19 2.59 -5.17
CA ALA A 39 8.59 3.46 -6.16
C ALA A 39 7.07 3.42 -6.09
N GLU A 40 6.46 4.59 -6.26
CA GLU A 40 5.02 4.76 -6.38
C GLU A 40 4.68 5.27 -7.78
N LYS A 41 3.66 4.68 -8.39
CA LYS A 41 3.06 5.17 -9.61
C LYS A 41 1.55 5.25 -9.45
N LYS A 42 0.99 6.45 -9.61
CA LYS A 42 -0.47 6.63 -9.71
C LYS A 42 -1.01 5.92 -10.96
N MET A 43 -2.01 5.10 -10.75
CA MET A 43 -2.71 4.30 -11.74
C MET A 43 -4.16 4.79 -11.86
N GLY A 44 -4.74 4.66 -13.04
CA GLY A 44 -6.07 5.19 -13.36
C GLY A 44 -6.02 6.30 -14.40
N SER A 45 -7.05 6.35 -15.24
CA SER A 45 -7.23 7.39 -16.25
C SER A 45 -8.60 8.02 -16.09
N ASN A 46 -8.69 9.34 -16.31
CA ASN A 46 -9.96 10.08 -16.37
C ASN A 46 -10.79 9.75 -17.63
N LYS A 47 -10.39 8.73 -18.41
CA LYS A 47 -10.98 8.34 -19.70
C LYS A 47 -11.55 6.92 -19.63
N GLY A 48 -12.70 6.77 -18.99
CA GLY A 48 -13.74 5.78 -19.36
C GLY A 48 -13.44 4.28 -19.22
N LYS A 49 -12.33 3.87 -18.59
CA LYS A 49 -12.15 2.48 -18.13
C LYS A 49 -11.95 2.50 -16.62
N ALA A 50 -12.79 1.78 -15.88
CA ALA A 50 -12.75 1.70 -14.43
C ALA A 50 -11.29 1.50 -13.95
N PRO A 51 -10.74 2.35 -13.07
CA PRO A 51 -9.42 2.10 -12.51
C PRO A 51 -9.55 0.93 -11.54
N ALA A 52 -9.23 -0.28 -11.97
CA ALA A 52 -9.19 -1.44 -11.07
C ALA A 52 -8.07 -1.33 -10.02
N VAL A 53 -7.12 -0.40 -10.22
CA VAL A 53 -5.97 -0.13 -9.36
C VAL A 53 -5.70 1.37 -9.39
N ASP A 54 -5.58 1.99 -8.23
CA ASP A 54 -5.29 3.43 -8.04
C ASP A 54 -3.79 3.71 -7.96
N TYR A 55 -3.01 2.78 -7.41
CA TYR A 55 -1.55 2.90 -7.32
C TYR A 55 -0.85 1.58 -7.60
N HIS A 56 0.26 1.65 -8.33
CA HIS A 56 1.23 0.56 -8.42
C HIS A 56 2.42 0.95 -7.55
N LEU A 57 2.59 0.23 -6.46
CA LEU A 57 3.69 0.36 -5.53
C LEU A 57 4.69 -0.78 -5.75
N ARG A 58 5.96 -0.48 -5.57
CA ARG A 58 7.06 -1.44 -5.64
C ARG A 58 7.98 -1.22 -4.45
N GLY A 59 8.40 -2.29 -3.79
CA GLY A 59 9.40 -2.29 -2.72
C GLY A 59 10.19 -3.59 -2.69
N GLN A 60 11.08 -3.76 -1.73
CA GLN A 60 12.01 -4.90 -1.69
C GLN A 60 11.47 -6.10 -0.91
N GLY A 61 10.65 -5.87 0.11
CA GLY A 61 10.09 -6.88 1.00
C GLY A 61 8.59 -7.06 0.81
N ASP A 62 7.98 -7.75 1.78
CA ASP A 62 6.53 -7.82 1.88
C ASP A 62 5.97 -6.45 2.30
N MET A 63 4.71 -6.22 1.96
CA MET A 63 4.04 -4.96 2.29
C MET A 63 3.34 -5.09 3.64
N LEU A 64 3.62 -4.18 4.56
CA LEU A 64 2.81 -4.01 5.77
C LEU A 64 1.76 -2.93 5.52
N ILE A 65 0.53 -3.15 5.98
CA ILE A 65 -0.54 -2.16 5.92
C ILE A 65 -1.00 -1.81 7.32
N TYR A 66 -1.07 -0.53 7.65
CA TYR A 66 -1.72 -0.06 8.87
C TYR A 66 -2.58 1.16 8.57
N ALA A 67 -3.50 1.47 9.49
CA ALA A 67 -4.35 2.64 9.40
C ALA A 67 -4.19 3.53 10.64
N THR A 68 -4.31 4.85 10.46
CA THR A 68 -4.41 5.80 11.55
C THR A 68 -5.77 6.49 11.59
N ASP A 69 -6.31 6.69 12.78
CA ASP A 69 -7.52 7.48 12.99
C ASP A 69 -7.22 8.98 13.18
N ALA A 70 -8.27 9.82 13.20
CA ALA A 70 -8.18 11.25 13.44
C ALA A 70 -7.57 11.64 14.81
N SER A 71 -7.44 10.70 15.74
CA SER A 71 -6.78 10.91 17.04
C SER A 71 -5.30 10.51 17.03
N GLY A 72 -4.79 9.99 15.91
CA GLY A 72 -3.41 9.54 15.75
C GLY A 72 -3.15 8.12 16.26
N ASN A 73 -4.19 7.35 16.61
CA ASN A 73 -4.00 5.94 16.97
C ASN A 73 -3.70 5.13 15.71
N ALA A 74 -2.76 4.18 15.79
CA ALA A 74 -2.44 3.26 14.71
C ALA A 74 -3.01 1.86 14.98
N SER A 75 -3.47 1.18 13.93
CA SER A 75 -3.81 -0.24 14.00
C SER A 75 -2.56 -1.12 14.09
N GLU A 76 -2.73 -2.36 14.55
CA GLU A 76 -1.75 -3.41 14.29
C GLU A 76 -1.52 -3.56 12.77
N PRO A 77 -0.27 -3.70 12.29
CA PRO A 77 0.00 -3.89 10.88
C PRO A 77 -0.45 -5.26 10.36
N LEU A 78 -1.05 -5.27 9.17
CA LEU A 78 -1.34 -6.47 8.40
C LEU A 78 -0.22 -6.75 7.39
N VAL A 79 0.27 -7.98 7.34
CA VAL A 79 1.30 -8.40 6.38
C VAL A 79 0.67 -8.90 5.07
N CYS A 80 1.09 -8.34 3.95
CA CYS A 80 0.72 -8.74 2.60
C CYS A 80 1.89 -9.50 1.96
N LEU A 81 1.87 -10.82 2.12
CA LEU A 81 2.91 -11.73 1.63
C LEU A 81 2.90 -11.84 0.10
N VAL A 82 4.07 -11.75 -0.52
CA VAL A 82 4.26 -12.08 -1.94
C VAL A 82 4.94 -13.45 -2.03
N PRO A 83 4.24 -14.48 -2.56
CA PRO A 83 4.85 -15.79 -2.73
C PRO A 83 6.02 -15.75 -3.73
N PRO A 84 7.11 -16.50 -3.48
CA PRO A 84 8.16 -16.67 -4.47
C PRO A 84 7.65 -17.40 -5.72
N LEU A 85 8.32 -17.20 -6.85
CA LEU A 85 8.00 -17.87 -8.11
C LEU A 85 8.02 -19.42 -7.93
N PRO A 86 7.08 -20.14 -8.56
CA PRO A 86 7.11 -21.61 -8.60
C PRO A 86 8.43 -22.11 -9.20
N LYS A 87 8.92 -23.24 -8.68
CA LYS A 87 10.10 -23.96 -9.20
C LYS A 87 9.73 -24.91 -10.32
#